data_AF-A0A3D9IX04-F1
#
_entry.id   AF-A0A3D9IX04-F1
#
_cell.length_a   1.000
_cell.length_b   1.000
_cell.length_c   1.000
_cell.angle_alpha   90.00
_cell.angle_beta   90.00
_cell.angle_gamma   90.00
#
_symmetry.space_group_name_H-M   'P 1'
#
loop_
_entity.id
_entity.type
_entity.pdbx_description
1 polymer ?
#
loop_
_entity_poly.entity_id
_entity_poly.type
_entity_poly.pdbx_seq_one_letter_code
_entity_poly.pdbx_strand_id
1 'polypeptide(L)' 'MDKFTKVHETQPDKPIVPNDANVDNLLAGYQKIEAGGPIRKIDFQAMPAPVRYFGYFFFTVIIVAVLFFIGISIFK' A
#
# COMPACT_ATOMS: atom_id res chain seq x y z
N MET A 1 -52.09 -4.57 -8.19
CA MET A 1 -50.99 -3.62 -8.47
C MET A 1 -49.70 -4.42 -8.31
N ASP A 2 -49.33 -5.18 -9.34
CA ASP A 2 -48.14 -6.03 -9.30
C ASP A 2 -46.92 -5.21 -9.77
N LYS A 3 -45.95 -5.04 -8.86
CA LYS A 3 -44.69 -4.38 -9.17
C LYS A 3 -43.86 -5.35 -10.02
N PHE A 4 -43.84 -5.14 -11.33
CA PHE A 4 -42.87 -5.78 -12.21
C PHE A 4 -41.47 -5.26 -11.84
N THR A 5 -40.68 -6.08 -11.15
CA THR A 5 -39.26 -5.80 -10.91
C THR A 5 -38.55 -5.94 -12.25
N LYS A 6 -38.23 -4.80 -12.90
CA LYS A 6 -37.48 -4.76 -14.16
C LYS A 6 -36.06 -5.26 -13.89
N VAL A 7 -35.80 -6.52 -14.25
CA VAL A 7 -34.45 -7.08 -14.30
C VAL A 7 -33.73 -6.33 -15.41
N HIS A 8 -32.61 -5.69 -15.07
CA HIS A 8 -31.79 -4.97 -16.05
C HIS A 8 -30.95 -5.99 -16.81
N GLU A 9 -30.70 -5.77 -18.10
CA GLU A 9 -29.91 -6.68 -18.96
C GLU A 9 -28.50 -6.97 -18.41
N THR A 10 -28.00 -6.11 -17.53
CA THR A 10 -26.69 -6.25 -16.86
C THR A 10 -26.77 -6.97 -15.51
N GLN A 11 -27.96 -7.39 -15.08
CA GLN A 11 -28.15 -8.08 -13.82
C GLN A 11 -27.82 -9.57 -14.01
N PRO A 12 -26.89 -10.13 -13.22
CA PRO A 12 -26.56 -11.55 -13.36
C PRO A 12 -27.73 -12.41 -12.90
N ASP A 13 -28.15 -13.35 -13.76
CA ASP A 13 -29.27 -14.28 -13.49
C ASP A 13 -29.00 -15.27 -12.35
N LYS A 14 -27.75 -15.33 -11.87
CA LYS A 14 -27.32 -16.21 -10.78
C LYS A 14 -26.55 -15.41 -9.74
N PRO A 15 -26.68 -15.74 -8.44
CA PRO A 15 -25.79 -15.18 -7.43
C PRO A 15 -24.34 -15.49 -7.85
N ILE A 16 -23.47 -14.49 -7.74
CA ILE A 16 -22.04 -14.66 -7.96
C ILE A 16 -21.55 -15.60 -6.86
N VAL A 17 -21.50 -16.90 -7.17
CA VAL A 17 -20.76 -17.86 -6.35
C VAL A 17 -19.30 -17.46 -6.50
N PRO A 18 -18.57 -17.11 -5.44
CA PRO A 18 -17.13 -16.93 -5.52
C PRO A 18 -16.56 -18.28 -5.95
N ASN A 19 -16.28 -18.43 -7.24
CA ASN A 19 -15.62 -19.61 -7.75
C ASN A 19 -14.13 -19.41 -7.51
N ASP A 20 -13.69 -19.69 -6.28
CA ASP A 20 -12.29 -19.64 -5.89
C ASP A 20 -11.44 -20.68 -6.64
N ALA A 21 -12.06 -21.54 -7.47
CA ALA A 21 -11.41 -22.68 -8.10
C ALA A 21 -10.84 -22.42 -9.51
N ASN A 22 -11.04 -21.24 -10.12
CA ASN A 22 -10.48 -20.92 -11.44
C ASN A 22 -10.04 -19.45 -11.51
N VAL A 23 -9.27 -19.00 -10.51
CA VAL A 23 -8.49 -17.77 -10.67
C VAL A 23 -7.36 -18.11 -11.63
N ASP A 24 -7.46 -17.66 -12.87
CA ASP A 24 -6.46 -17.87 -13.90
C ASP A 24 -5.11 -17.37 -13.34
N ASN A 25 -4.21 -18.28 -12.98
CA ASN A 25 -2.96 -17.95 -12.27
C ASN A 25 -2.13 -16.93 -13.07
N LEU A 26 -2.30 -16.92 -14.39
CA LEU A 26 -1.72 -15.93 -15.29
C LEU A 26 -2.24 -14.51 -14.98
N LEU A 27 -3.56 -14.36 -14.78
CA LEU A 27 -4.22 -13.08 -14.55
C LEU A 27 -4.01 -12.55 -13.13
N ALA A 28 -3.87 -13.45 -12.15
CA ALA A 28 -3.60 -13.09 -10.76
C ALA A 28 -2.28 -12.28 -10.60
N GLY A 29 -1.26 -12.62 -11.41
CA GLY A 29 0.00 -11.88 -11.45
C GLY A 29 -0.18 -10.44 -11.93
N TYR A 30 -0.97 -10.25 -13.00
CA TYR A 30 -1.26 -8.93 -13.57
C TYR A 30 -2.14 -8.07 -12.65
N GLN A 31 -3.19 -8.65 -12.06
CA GLN A 31 -4.08 -7.94 -11.12
C GLN A 31 -3.35 -7.43 -9.88
N LYS A 32 -2.32 -8.15 -9.42
CA LYS A 32 -1.49 -7.70 -8.28
C LYS A 32 -0.67 -6.44 -8.58
N ILE A 33 -0.35 -6.20 -9.85
CA ILE A 33 0.41 -5.01 -10.29
C ILE A 33 -0.56 -3.83 -10.46
N GLU A 34 -1.72 -4.08 -11.07
CA GLU A 34 -2.73 -3.05 -11.37
C GLU A 34 -3.47 -2.56 -10.14
N ALA A 35 -3.76 -3.45 -9.17
CA ALA A 35 -4.39 -3.08 -7.91
C ALA A 35 -3.40 -2.51 -6.88
N GLY A 36 -2.18 -2.13 -7.29
CA GLY A 36 -1.15 -1.56 -6.42
C GLY A 36 -0.49 -2.54 -5.45
N GLY A 37 -1.00 -3.77 -5.35
CA GLY A 37 -0.47 -4.83 -4.51
C GLY A 37 -0.42 -4.48 -3.02
N PRO A 38 -0.08 -5.44 -2.14
CA PRO A 38 0.21 -5.12 -0.75
C PRO A 38 1.49 -4.27 -0.68
N ILE A 39 1.48 -3.24 0.19
CA ILE A 39 2.68 -2.44 0.50
C ILE A 39 3.79 -3.42 0.92
N ARG A 40 4.87 -3.47 0.14
CA ARG A 40 6.03 -4.31 0.46
C ARG A 40 6.87 -3.61 1.53
N LYS A 41 7.27 -4.35 2.55
CA LYS A 41 8.26 -3.88 3.52
C LYS A 41 9.56 -3.60 2.80
N ILE A 42 10.13 -2.43 3.05
CA ILE A 42 11.41 -2.03 2.49
C ILE A 42 12.52 -2.63 3.37
N ASP A 43 13.42 -3.37 2.74
CA ASP A 43 14.64 -3.85 3.40
C ASP A 43 15.73 -2.78 3.30
N PHE A 44 15.98 -2.09 4.42
CA PHE A 44 17.01 -1.04 4.51
C PHE A 44 18.44 -1.59 4.38
N GLN A 45 18.67 -2.89 4.61
CA GLN A 45 19.98 -3.50 4.46
C GLN A 45 20.31 -3.79 3.00
N ALA A 46 19.29 -4.11 2.19
CA ALA A 46 19.40 -4.36 0.76
C ALA A 46 19.56 -3.09 -0.10
N MET A 47 19.47 -1.89 0.49
CA MET A 47 19.61 -0.64 -0.24
C MET A 47 21.06 -0.40 -0.72
N PRO A 48 21.26 0.25 -1.89
CA PRO A 48 22.58 0.68 -2.34
C PRO A 48 23.30 1.57 -1.31
N ALA A 49 24.61 1.39 -1.17
CA ALA A 49 25.41 2.09 -0.16
C ALA A 49 25.22 3.63 -0.16
N PRO A 50 25.18 4.33 -1.30
CA PRO A 50 24.96 5.78 -1.31
C PRO A 50 23.62 6.20 -0.71
N VAL A 51 22.55 5.46 -1.03
CA VAL A 51 21.18 5.74 -0.53
C VAL A 51 21.12 5.51 0.97
N ARG A 52 21.78 4.45 1.46
CA ARG A 52 21.87 4.17 2.90
C ARG A 52 22.57 5.30 3.65
N TYR A 53 23.74 5.75 3.17
CA TYR A 53 24.47 6.83 3.82
C TYR A 53 23.69 8.14 3.82
N PHE A 54 23.02 8.48 2.71
CA PHE A 54 22.16 9.66 2.66
C PHE A 54 21.01 9.57 3.68
N GLY A 55 20.34 8.41 3.76
CA GLY A 55 19.28 8.17 4.74
C GLY A 55 19.79 8.36 6.17
N TYR A 56 20.91 7.73 6.52
CA TYR A 56 21.49 7.90 7.86
C TYR A 56 21.88 9.35 8.15
N PHE A 57 22.53 10.04 7.21
CA PHE A 57 22.88 11.45 7.36
C PHE A 57 21.65 12.32 7.64
N PHE A 58 20.59 12.16 6.84
CA PHE A 58 19.36 12.92 6.99
C PHE A 58 18.70 12.68 8.36
N PHE A 59 18.58 11.42 8.79
CA PHE A 59 18.05 11.07 10.10
C PHE A 59 18.90 11.64 11.24
N THR A 60 20.22 11.59 11.13
CA THR A 60 21.13 12.18 12.13
C THR A 60 20.91 13.69 12.25
N VAL A 61 20.80 14.42 11.13
CA VAL A 61 20.56 15.87 11.15
C VAL A 61 19.25 16.20 11.86
N ILE A 62 18.17 15.46 11.56
CA ILE A 62 16.88 15.64 12.23
C ILE A 62 16.99 15.42 13.73
N ILE A 63 17.63 14.32 14.15
CA ILE A 63 17.79 14.01 15.57
C ILE A 63 18.58 15.11 16.29
N VAL A 64 19.69 15.57 15.71
CA VAL A 64 20.49 16.67 16.27
C VAL A 64 19.67 17.96 16.36
N ALA A 65 18.91 18.30 15.31
CA ALA A 65 18.06 19.50 15.32
C ALA A 65 17.01 19.43 16.43
N VAL A 66 16.33 18.29 16.58
CA VAL A 66 15.32 18.08 17.64
C VAL A 66 15.95 18.22 19.03
N LEU A 67 17.10 17.58 19.28
CA LEU A 67 17.81 17.70 20.55
C LEU A 67 18.26 19.13 20.83
N PHE A 68 18.70 19.86 19.81
CA PHE A 68 19.08 21.26 19.92
C PHE A 68 17.90 22.15 20.31
N PHE A 69 16.75 21.99 19.65
CA PHE A 69 15.52 22.74 19.98
C PHE A 69 15.02 22.42 21.39
N ILE A 70 15.03 21.15 21.79
CA ILE A 70 14.67 20.75 23.16
C ILE A 70 15.63 21.39 24.16
N GLY A 71 16.94 21.36 23.89
CA GLY A 71 17.94 22.01 24.73
C GLY A 71 17.63 23.50 24.93
N ILE A 72 17.46 24.26 23.83
CA ILE A 72 17.10 25.67 23.91
C ILE A 72 15.80 25.88 24.69
N SER A 73 14.78 25.05 24.47
CA SER A 73 13.49 25.17 25.14
C SER A 73 13.55 24.93 26.64
N ILE A 74 14.53 24.18 27.15
CA ILE A 74 14.70 23.92 28.58
C ILE A 74 15.52 25.04 29.26
N PHE A 75 16.47 25.63 28.55
CA PHE A 75 17.35 26.69 29.07
C PHE A 75 16.79 28.12 28.85
N LYS A 76 15.62 28.24 28.22
CA LYS A 76 14.87 29.49 28.08
C LYS A 76 13.65 29.46 28.99
#